data_AF-A0A7Z1R492-F1
#
_entry.id   AF-A0A7Z1R492-F1
#
_cell.length_a   1.000
_cell.length_b   1.000
_cell.length_c   1.000
_cell.angle_alpha   90.00
_cell.angle_beta   90.00
_cell.angle_gamma   90.00
#
_symmetry.space_group_name_H-M   'P 1'
#
loop_
_entity.id
_entity.type
_entity.pdbx_description
1 polymer ?
#
loop_
_entity_poly.entity_id
_entity_poly.type
_entity_poly.pdbx_seq_one_letter_code
_entity_poly.pdbx_strand_id
1 'polypeptide(L)'
;MEIWDGQMGLFDDNPRREVGSGRRVVVFDVETQRSFEEVGGRSQFDKLGVSVAVAYRYDLDQFLEVTEDDVARLIDLLFEADLVVGYNILGFDYEVLRAYTDRDLLRLPTVDLMRDLEARLGFRPKLDSVVQPTLGVSKSADGLKALEWWRRGELDKILAYCRDDVRVTRDLYDYGKRNRCVLVARFGGTPRRVEVDW
;
A
#
# COMPACT_ATOMS: atom_id res chain seq x y z
N MET A 1 -31.66 -7.37 -18.63
CA MET A 1 -30.36 -8.02 -18.34
C MET A 1 -29.42 -7.51 -19.41
N GLU A 2 -28.78 -6.37 -19.18
CA GLU A 2 -27.93 -5.73 -20.18
C GLU A 2 -26.56 -6.40 -20.17
N ILE A 3 -26.14 -6.84 -21.35
CA ILE A 3 -24.86 -7.47 -21.61
C ILE A 3 -23.83 -6.35 -21.68
N TRP A 4 -22.89 -6.37 -20.73
CA TRP A 4 -21.77 -5.45 -20.63
C TRP A 4 -20.75 -5.76 -21.75
N ASP A 5 -20.36 -4.76 -22.53
CA ASP A 5 -19.55 -4.88 -23.76
C ASP A 5 -18.07 -4.49 -23.58
N GLY A 6 -17.64 -4.14 -22.37
CA GLY A 6 -16.24 -3.89 -22.06
C GLY A 6 -15.75 -2.46 -22.24
N GLN A 7 -16.57 -1.52 -22.73
CA GLN A 7 -16.15 -0.13 -22.92
C GLN A 7 -16.95 0.82 -22.01
N MET A 8 -16.41 1.11 -20.82
CA MET A 8 -16.83 2.29 -20.06
C MET A 8 -16.02 3.51 -20.51
N GLY A 9 -16.68 4.65 -20.73
CA GLY A 9 -16.00 5.91 -20.98
C GLY A 9 -15.16 6.32 -19.77
N LEU A 10 -14.11 7.11 -19.99
CA LEU A 10 -13.22 7.65 -18.94
C LEU A 10 -13.93 8.44 -17.82
N PHE A 11 -15.23 8.68 -17.92
CA PHE A 11 -16.04 9.53 -17.05
C PHE A 11 -17.32 8.85 -16.53
N ASP A 12 -17.52 7.55 -16.79
CA ASP A 12 -18.70 6.85 -16.28
C ASP A 12 -18.41 6.32 -14.86
N ASP A 13 -19.05 6.93 -13.86
CA ASP A 13 -18.98 6.46 -12.47
C ASP A 13 -19.69 5.12 -12.31
N ASN A 14 -19.01 4.10 -11.77
CA ASN A 14 -19.62 2.84 -11.37
C ASN A 14 -19.74 2.74 -9.83
N PRO A 15 -20.80 3.28 -9.21
CA PRO A 15 -20.98 3.27 -7.75
C PRO A 15 -21.11 1.85 -7.17
N ARG A 16 -21.33 0.81 -8.00
CA ARG A 16 -21.35 -0.60 -7.54
C ARG A 16 -19.97 -1.17 -7.24
N ARG A 17 -18.90 -0.42 -7.54
CA ARG A 17 -17.50 -0.86 -7.35
C ARG A 17 -16.77 -0.06 -6.29
N GLU A 18 -17.48 0.68 -5.46
CA GLU A 18 -16.89 1.33 -4.29
C GLU A 18 -16.74 0.33 -3.14
N VAL A 19 -15.77 0.58 -2.27
CA VAL A 19 -15.67 -0.17 -1.02
C VAL A 19 -16.80 0.30 -0.10
N GLY A 20 -17.80 -0.55 0.09
CA GLY A 20 -18.92 -0.23 0.98
C GLY A 20 -18.46 -0.10 2.44
N SER A 21 -18.98 0.90 3.15
CA SER A 21 -18.66 1.18 4.56
C SER A 21 -18.97 0.04 5.54
N GLY A 22 -19.68 -1.00 5.12
CA GLY A 22 -19.92 -2.21 5.91
C GLY A 22 -18.82 -3.27 5.82
N ARG A 23 -17.77 -3.06 5.02
CA ARG A 23 -16.64 -4.01 4.86
C ARG A 23 -15.41 -3.52 5.58
N ARG A 24 -14.74 -4.42 6.31
CA ARG A 24 -13.49 -4.13 7.02
C ARG A 24 -12.30 -4.28 6.08
N VAL A 25 -12.22 -3.39 5.09
CA VAL A 25 -11.04 -3.27 4.24
C VAL A 25 -10.03 -2.38 4.94
N VAL A 26 -8.78 -2.82 4.99
CA VAL A 26 -7.66 -2.09 5.61
C VAL A 26 -6.58 -1.85 4.56
N VAL A 27 -6.16 -0.61 4.39
CA VAL A 27 -4.97 -0.25 3.61
C VAL A 27 -3.86 0.07 4.59
N PHE A 28 -2.65 -0.46 4.44
CA PHE A 28 -1.58 -0.14 5.38
C PHE A 28 -0.20 -0.11 4.72
N ASP A 29 0.74 0.47 5.44
CA ASP A 29 2.16 0.57 5.09
C ASP A 29 3.01 0.61 6.37
N VAL A 30 4.25 0.14 6.29
CA VAL A 30 5.22 0.18 7.40
C VAL A 30 6.53 0.86 7.01
N GLU A 31 7.04 1.68 7.92
CA GLU A 31 8.38 2.24 7.83
C GLU A 31 9.32 1.52 8.79
N THR A 32 10.60 1.39 8.42
CA THR A 32 11.57 0.63 9.20
C THR A 32 12.52 1.51 10.00
N GLN A 33 13.16 0.93 11.02
CA GLN A 33 14.18 1.61 11.83
C GLN A 33 15.57 1.52 11.20
N ARG A 34 15.81 0.45 10.44
CA ARG A 34 17.11 0.13 9.85
C ARG A 34 16.95 -0.17 8.36
N SER A 35 17.99 0.11 7.60
CA SER A 35 18.14 -0.33 6.22
C SER A 35 18.63 -1.78 6.15
N PHE A 36 18.46 -2.41 4.98
CA PHE A 36 19.08 -3.71 4.71
C PHE A 36 20.60 -3.71 4.82
N GLU A 37 21.27 -2.59 4.51
CA GLU A 37 22.72 -2.48 4.64
C GLU A 37 23.15 -2.61 6.12
N GLU A 38 22.41 -1.97 7.02
CA GLU A 38 22.70 -1.99 8.47
C GLU A 38 22.49 -3.36 9.11
N VAL A 39 21.55 -4.16 8.60
CA VAL A 39 21.22 -5.48 9.18
C VAL A 39 21.97 -6.64 8.52
N GLY A 40 22.78 -6.39 7.50
CA GLY A 40 23.61 -7.40 6.83
C GLY A 40 22.98 -8.04 5.59
N GLY A 41 22.01 -7.38 4.97
CA GLY A 41 21.50 -7.71 3.63
C GLY A 41 20.00 -8.01 3.55
N ARG A 42 19.53 -8.21 2.31
CA ARG A 42 18.10 -8.34 1.94
C ARG A 42 17.38 -9.57 2.50
N SER A 43 18.07 -10.46 3.21
CA SER A 43 17.47 -11.62 3.86
C SER A 43 17.08 -11.37 5.32
N GLN A 44 17.42 -10.21 5.89
CA GLN A 44 17.35 -9.91 7.32
C GLN A 44 16.14 -9.01 7.66
N PHE A 45 14.95 -9.36 7.15
CA PHE A 45 13.73 -8.56 7.34
C PHE A 45 13.35 -8.41 8.82
N ASP A 46 13.52 -9.48 9.59
CA ASP A 46 13.25 -9.56 11.03
C ASP A 46 14.07 -8.58 11.87
N LYS A 47 15.18 -8.08 11.32
CA LYS A 47 16.10 -7.15 12.00
C LYS A 47 15.83 -5.69 11.67
N LEU A 48 14.99 -5.40 10.68
CA LEU A 48 14.77 -4.03 10.23
C LEU A 48 14.08 -3.17 11.30
N GLY A 49 13.18 -3.79 12.07
CA GLY A 49 12.35 -3.13 13.07
C GLY A 49 11.34 -2.16 12.44
N VAL A 50 10.16 -1.99 13.05
CA VAL A 50 9.16 -1.00 12.63
C VAL A 50 9.46 0.32 13.33
N SER A 51 9.63 1.42 12.59
CA SER A 51 9.71 2.75 13.19
C SER A 51 8.29 3.27 13.46
N VAL A 52 7.46 3.30 12.42
CA VAL A 52 6.03 3.58 12.50
C VAL A 52 5.29 2.72 11.48
N ALA A 53 3.99 2.54 11.68
CA ALA A 53 3.11 2.02 10.67
C ALA A 53 1.78 2.78 10.67
N VAL A 54 1.17 2.88 9.50
CA VAL A 54 -0.12 3.56 9.34
C VAL A 54 -1.08 2.61 8.65
N ALA A 55 -2.33 2.60 9.09
CA ALA A 55 -3.41 1.89 8.46
C ALA A 55 -4.61 2.81 8.25
N TYR A 56 -5.32 2.66 7.14
CA TYR A 56 -6.62 3.28 6.88
C TYR A 56 -7.71 2.21 6.89
N ARG A 57 -8.81 2.51 7.57
CA ARG A 57 -9.98 1.65 7.72
C ARG A 57 -11.16 2.21 6.94
N TYR A 58 -11.67 1.45 5.97
CA TYR A 58 -12.84 1.86 5.19
C TYR A 58 -14.14 1.85 6.00
N ASP A 59 -14.26 0.99 7.00
CA ASP A 59 -15.48 0.87 7.81
C ASP A 59 -15.68 2.06 8.77
N LEU A 60 -14.58 2.68 9.20
CA LEU A 60 -14.59 3.83 10.10
C LEU A 60 -14.21 5.15 9.43
N ASP A 61 -13.73 5.12 8.19
CA ASP A 61 -13.11 6.25 7.49
C ASP A 61 -12.03 6.94 8.35
N GLN A 62 -11.14 6.14 8.95
CA GLN A 62 -10.15 6.60 9.92
C GLN A 62 -8.78 6.00 9.68
N PHE A 63 -7.76 6.79 10.04
CA PHE A 63 -6.39 6.33 10.12
C PHE A 63 -6.08 5.83 11.54
N LEU A 64 -5.36 4.71 11.61
CA LEU A 64 -4.65 4.23 12.78
C LEU A 64 -3.16 4.47 12.54
N GLU A 65 -2.53 5.19 13.46
CA GLU A 65 -1.08 5.42 13.47
C GLU A 65 -0.51 4.65 14.67
N VAL A 66 0.57 3.89 14.45
CA VAL A 66 1.25 3.14 15.52
C VAL A 66 2.77 3.33 15.43
N THR A 67 3.41 3.31 16.59
CA THR A 67 4.86 3.16 16.74
C THR A 67 5.20 1.69 17.01
N GLU A 68 6.49 1.36 17.11
CA GLU A 68 6.94 -0.01 17.43
C GLU A 68 6.22 -0.62 18.64
N ASP A 69 6.09 0.14 19.73
CA ASP A 69 5.48 -0.31 20.99
C ASP A 69 4.02 -0.76 20.82
N ASP A 70 3.33 -0.24 19.79
CA ASP A 70 1.91 -0.49 19.51
C ASP A 70 1.69 -1.36 18.26
N VAL A 71 2.73 -1.94 17.66
CA VAL A 71 2.63 -2.77 16.43
C VAL A 71 1.66 -3.95 16.59
N ALA A 72 1.53 -4.50 17.79
CA ALA A 72 0.56 -5.56 18.06
C ALA A 72 -0.89 -5.15 17.69
N ARG A 73 -1.24 -3.87 17.89
CA ARG A 73 -2.56 -3.33 17.55
C ARG A 73 -2.81 -3.28 16.04
N LEU A 74 -1.77 -3.00 15.24
CA LEU A 74 -1.85 -3.11 13.79
C LEU A 74 -2.09 -4.57 13.38
N ILE A 75 -1.32 -5.51 13.94
CA ILE A 75 -1.46 -6.93 13.62
C ILE A 75 -2.89 -7.41 13.91
N ASP A 76 -3.44 -7.08 15.08
CA ASP A 76 -4.81 -7.44 15.42
C ASP A 76 -5.83 -6.86 14.43
N LEU A 77 -5.68 -5.58 14.05
CA LEU A 77 -6.50 -4.95 13.02
C LEU A 77 -6.42 -5.70 11.68
N LEU A 78 -5.23 -6.11 11.23
CA LEU A 78 -5.04 -6.82 9.97
C LEU A 78 -5.76 -8.18 9.96
N PHE A 79 -5.77 -8.89 11.08
CA PHE A 79 -6.48 -10.17 11.19
C PHE A 79 -7.98 -10.04 11.40
N GLU A 80 -8.46 -8.89 11.85
CA GLU A 80 -9.89 -8.57 11.91
C GLU A 80 -10.45 -8.10 10.57
N ALA A 81 -9.58 -7.77 9.61
CA ALA A 81 -9.95 -7.27 8.30
C ALA A 81 -10.54 -8.37 7.41
N ASP A 82 -11.57 -8.02 6.63
CA ASP A 82 -12.09 -8.86 5.55
C ASP A 82 -11.12 -8.89 4.36
N LEU A 83 -10.33 -7.81 4.19
CA LEU A 83 -9.33 -7.65 3.15
C LEU A 83 -8.25 -6.66 3.57
N VAL A 84 -6.99 -7.04 3.37
CA VAL A 84 -5.83 -6.17 3.51
C VAL A 84 -5.35 -5.73 2.12
N VAL A 85 -5.08 -4.44 1.96
CA VAL A 85 -4.60 -3.84 0.73
C VAL A 85 -3.29 -3.10 1.02
N GLY A 86 -2.33 -3.16 0.09
CA GLY A 86 -1.10 -2.41 0.22
C GLY A 86 -0.25 -2.47 -1.04
N TYR A 87 0.97 -1.91 -0.96
CA TYR A 87 1.87 -1.84 -2.09
C TYR A 87 3.20 -2.54 -1.78
N ASN A 88 3.41 -3.74 -2.32
CA ASN A 88 4.53 -4.64 -2.00
C ASN A 88 4.49 -5.23 -0.56
N ILE A 89 3.32 -5.26 0.07
CA ILE A 89 3.13 -5.80 1.42
C ILE A 89 3.50 -7.27 1.57
N LEU A 90 3.32 -8.10 0.53
CA LEU A 90 3.73 -9.51 0.57
C LEU A 90 5.25 -9.68 0.46
N GLY A 91 5.94 -8.72 -0.16
CA GLY A 91 7.38 -8.78 -0.41
C GLY A 91 8.21 -7.99 0.60
N PHE A 92 7.57 -7.24 1.50
CA PHE A 92 8.24 -6.35 2.43
C PHE A 92 7.53 -6.28 3.78
N ASP A 93 6.38 -5.64 3.85
CA ASP A 93 5.71 -5.29 5.12
C ASP A 93 5.40 -6.51 5.98
N TYR A 94 4.83 -7.56 5.38
CA TYR A 94 4.59 -8.82 6.09
C TYR A 94 5.89 -9.45 6.57
N GLU A 95 6.97 -9.42 5.79
CA GLU A 95 8.26 -9.96 6.21
C GLU A 95 8.86 -9.18 7.39
N VAL A 96 8.65 -7.86 7.46
CA VAL A 96 9.02 -7.05 8.63
C VAL A 96 8.16 -7.40 9.84
N LEU A 97 6.83 -7.47 9.66
CA LEU A 97 5.88 -7.74 10.74
C LEU A 97 6.01 -9.14 11.36
N ARG A 98 6.63 -10.10 10.65
CA ARG A 98 6.93 -11.45 11.20
C ARG A 98 7.81 -11.42 12.45
N ALA A 99 8.60 -10.36 12.67
CA ALA A 99 9.34 -10.21 13.92
C ALA A 99 8.45 -9.93 15.14
N TYR A 100 7.19 -9.54 14.92
CA TYR A 100 6.26 -9.07 15.94
C TYR A 100 5.07 -10.01 16.17
N THR A 101 5.00 -11.13 15.44
CA THR A 101 3.91 -12.11 15.60
C THR A 101 4.28 -13.50 15.11
N ASP A 102 3.77 -14.51 15.81
CA ASP A 102 3.81 -15.91 15.36
C ASP A 102 2.63 -16.27 14.43
N ARG A 103 1.68 -15.35 14.23
CA ARG A 103 0.51 -15.58 13.37
C ARG A 103 0.93 -15.49 11.91
N ASP A 104 0.45 -16.43 11.09
CA ASP A 104 0.79 -16.48 9.67
C ASP A 104 0.08 -15.37 8.87
N LEU A 105 0.80 -14.26 8.64
CA LEU A 105 0.34 -13.11 7.86
C LEU A 105 0.00 -13.46 6.40
N LEU A 106 0.59 -14.53 5.84
CA LEU A 106 0.30 -14.95 4.46
C LEU A 106 -1.10 -15.56 4.31
N ARG A 107 -1.81 -15.84 5.42
CA ARG A 107 -3.19 -16.32 5.40
C ARG A 107 -4.22 -15.19 5.33
N LEU A 108 -3.80 -13.93 5.49
CA LEU A 108 -4.68 -12.78 5.38
C LEU A 108 -5.20 -12.63 3.95
N PRO A 109 -6.51 -12.44 3.72
CA PRO A 109 -7.02 -12.04 2.42
C PRO A 109 -6.34 -10.74 2.00
N THR A 110 -5.56 -10.77 0.92
CA THR A 110 -4.62 -9.68 0.59
C THR A 110 -4.71 -9.28 -0.89
N VAL A 111 -4.77 -7.98 -1.16
CA VAL A 111 -4.47 -7.37 -2.47
C VAL A 111 -3.16 -6.59 -2.36
N ASP A 112 -2.10 -7.11 -2.96
CA ASP A 112 -0.84 -6.41 -3.13
C ASP A 112 -0.80 -5.78 -4.54
N LEU A 113 -0.98 -4.46 -4.61
CA LEU A 113 -1.12 -3.73 -5.88
C LEU A 113 0.14 -3.84 -6.74
N MET A 114 1.32 -3.84 -6.12
CA MET A 114 2.58 -3.95 -6.85
C MET A 114 2.73 -5.33 -7.47
N ARG A 115 2.40 -6.40 -6.71
CA ARG A 115 2.45 -7.78 -7.20
C ARG A 115 1.46 -8.03 -8.35
N ASP A 116 0.23 -7.52 -8.25
CA ASP A 116 -0.76 -7.65 -9.35
C ASP A 116 -0.26 -6.92 -10.61
N LEU A 117 0.29 -5.70 -10.46
CA LEU A 117 0.88 -4.98 -11.58
C LEU A 117 2.14 -5.66 -12.14
N GLU A 118 3.01 -6.22 -11.29
CA GLU A 118 4.20 -6.97 -11.70
C GLU A 118 3.82 -8.15 -12.60
N ALA A 119 2.77 -8.91 -12.23
CA ALA A 119 2.27 -10.04 -13.02
C ALA A 119 1.80 -9.62 -14.42
N ARG A 120 1.32 -8.37 -14.57
CA ARG A 120 0.80 -7.82 -15.84
C ARG A 120 1.88 -7.14 -16.68
N LEU A 121 2.86 -6.55 -16.03
CA LEU A 121 3.89 -5.72 -16.66
C LEU A 121 5.20 -6.46 -16.92
N GLY A 122 5.48 -7.53 -16.16
CA GLY A 122 6.77 -8.23 -16.15
C GLY A 122 7.90 -7.48 -15.42
N PHE A 123 7.58 -6.40 -14.70
CA PHE A 123 8.51 -5.67 -13.85
C PHE A 123 7.77 -5.03 -12.67
N ARG A 124 8.50 -4.66 -11.62
CA ARG A 124 7.94 -4.01 -10.41
C ARG A 124 7.88 -2.49 -10.59
N PRO A 125 6.70 -1.88 -10.81
CA PRO A 125 6.59 -0.43 -10.85
C PRO A 125 6.79 0.15 -9.44
N LYS A 126 7.42 1.33 -9.37
CA LYS A 126 7.42 2.13 -8.13
C LYS A 126 6.03 2.71 -7.93
N LEU A 127 5.57 2.87 -6.69
CA LEU A 127 4.26 3.44 -6.39
C LEU A 127 4.02 4.79 -7.09
N ASP A 128 4.98 5.71 -7.02
CA ASP A 128 4.88 7.03 -7.69
C ASP A 128 4.72 6.91 -9.22
N SER A 129 5.35 5.91 -9.85
CA SER A 129 5.23 5.67 -11.29
C SER A 129 3.85 5.19 -11.74
N VAL A 130 2.97 4.87 -10.80
CA VAL A 130 1.56 4.50 -11.03
C VAL A 130 0.64 5.62 -10.54
N VAL A 131 0.89 6.15 -9.34
CA VAL A 131 0.08 7.21 -8.71
C VAL A 131 0.10 8.49 -9.53
N GLN A 132 1.27 8.97 -9.95
CA GLN A 132 1.41 10.23 -10.67
C GLN A 132 0.64 10.25 -12.00
N PRO A 133 0.80 9.27 -12.90
CA PRO A 133 0.01 9.26 -14.13
C PRO A 133 -1.47 8.89 -13.91
N THR A 134 -1.84 8.14 -12.87
CA THR A 134 -3.24 7.72 -12.64
C THR A 134 -4.08 8.78 -11.94
N LEU A 135 -3.52 9.41 -10.90
CA LEU A 135 -4.23 10.32 -10.00
C LEU A 135 -3.81 11.78 -10.16
N GLY A 136 -2.72 12.06 -10.90
CA GLY A 136 -2.19 13.42 -11.06
C GLY A 136 -1.51 13.98 -9.81
N VAL A 137 -1.23 13.14 -8.81
CA VAL A 137 -0.57 13.51 -7.55
C VAL A 137 0.88 13.01 -7.57
N SER A 138 1.84 13.87 -7.24
CA SER A 138 3.24 13.46 -7.08
C SER A 138 3.58 13.24 -5.61
N LYS A 139 4.35 12.18 -5.29
CA LYS A 139 4.87 12.01 -3.93
C LYS A 139 5.97 13.03 -3.61
N SER A 140 6.02 13.47 -2.35
CA SER A 140 6.99 14.48 -1.88
C SER A 140 8.27 13.90 -1.27
N ALA A 141 8.32 12.60 -0.99
CA ALA A 141 9.45 11.99 -0.29
C ALA A 141 9.77 10.56 -0.76
N ASP A 142 11.02 10.19 -0.53
CA ASP A 142 11.64 8.89 -0.84
C ASP A 142 11.81 8.16 0.49
N GLY A 143 11.58 6.85 0.55
CA GLY A 143 11.74 6.03 1.77
C GLY A 143 13.13 6.13 2.40
N LEU A 144 14.16 6.53 1.64
CA LEU A 144 15.48 6.86 2.21
C LEU A 144 15.42 8.01 3.24
N LYS A 145 14.47 8.96 3.11
CA LYS A 145 14.26 10.04 4.08
C LYS A 145 13.69 9.54 5.40
N ALA A 146 12.85 8.49 5.39
CA ALA A 146 12.26 7.94 6.61
C ALA A 146 13.34 7.41 7.57
N LEU A 147 14.35 6.70 7.04
CA LEU A 147 15.50 6.24 7.81
C LEU A 147 16.35 7.39 8.37
N GLU A 148 16.53 8.48 7.61
CA GLU A 148 17.23 9.67 8.10
C GLU A 148 16.47 10.36 9.24
N TRP A 149 15.14 10.49 9.12
CA TRP A 149 14.28 11.05 10.15
C TRP A 149 14.27 10.18 11.41
N TRP A 150 14.27 8.85 11.26
CA TRP A 150 14.37 7.93 12.39
C TRP A 150 15.66 8.15 13.18
N ARG A 151 16.81 8.24 12.49
CA ARG A 151 18.11 8.54 13.14
C ARG A 151 18.13 9.89 13.86
N ARG A 152 17.25 10.82 13.48
CA ARG A 152 17.11 12.15 14.10
C ARG A 152 15.98 12.22 15.13
N GLY A 153 15.23 11.13 15.35
CA GLY A 153 14.07 11.11 16.24
C GLY A 153 12.87 11.91 15.72
N GLU A 154 12.79 12.19 14.42
CA GLU A 154 11.75 13.03 13.81
C GLU A 154 10.50 12.21 13.44
N LEU A 155 9.88 11.56 14.42
CA LEU A 155 8.75 10.63 14.23
C LEU A 155 7.56 11.24 13.48
N ASP A 156 7.20 12.49 13.78
CA ASP A 156 6.08 13.18 13.14
C ASP A 156 6.23 13.24 11.61
N LYS A 157 7.48 13.36 11.11
CA LYS A 157 7.74 13.38 9.65
C LYS A 157 7.57 12.00 9.04
N ILE A 158 7.99 10.95 9.75
CA ILE A 158 7.82 9.56 9.31
C ILE A 158 6.33 9.21 9.28
N LEU A 159 5.57 9.58 10.32
CA LEU A 159 4.12 9.39 10.37
C LEU A 159 3.41 10.13 9.23
N ALA A 160 3.74 11.41 9.01
CA ALA A 160 3.14 12.18 7.93
C ALA A 160 3.42 11.57 6.55
N TYR A 161 4.64 11.06 6.34
CA TYR A 161 5.01 10.38 5.10
C TYR A 161 4.29 9.04 4.92
N CYS A 162 4.35 8.15 5.91
CA CYS A 162 3.68 6.85 5.86
C CYS A 162 2.16 7.01 5.69
N ARG A 163 1.55 8.01 6.34
CA ARG A 163 0.14 8.35 6.15
C ARG A 163 -0.19 8.79 4.73
N ASP A 164 0.68 9.57 4.09
CA ASP A 164 0.50 9.94 2.68
C ASP A 164 0.61 8.72 1.77
N ASP A 165 1.56 7.81 2.05
CA ASP A 165 1.74 6.54 1.34
C ASP A 165 0.50 5.64 1.42
N VAL A 166 -0.08 5.49 2.61
CA VAL A 166 -1.37 4.78 2.81
C VAL A 166 -2.50 5.48 2.06
N ARG A 167 -2.59 6.82 2.15
CA ARG A 167 -3.63 7.59 1.47
C ARG A 167 -3.57 7.41 -0.04
N VAL A 168 -2.40 7.55 -0.67
CA VAL A 168 -2.31 7.39 -2.13
C VAL A 168 -2.48 5.94 -2.57
N THR A 169 -2.11 4.96 -1.73
CA THR A 169 -2.36 3.54 -1.99
C THR A 169 -3.86 3.24 -1.96
N ARG A 170 -4.58 3.80 -0.98
CA ARG A 170 -6.05 3.75 -0.90
C ARG A 170 -6.68 4.38 -2.14
N ASP A 171 -6.29 5.61 -2.49
CA ASP A 171 -6.85 6.35 -3.62
C ASP A 171 -6.58 5.61 -4.95
N LEU A 172 -5.41 4.97 -5.08
CA LEU A 172 -5.08 4.15 -6.24
C LEU A 172 -5.96 2.90 -6.31
N TYR A 173 -6.12 2.18 -5.19
CA TYR A 173 -7.00 1.02 -5.11
C TYR A 173 -8.43 1.38 -5.51
N ASP A 174 -8.99 2.46 -4.95
CA ASP A 174 -10.31 2.97 -5.29
C ASP A 174 -10.45 3.33 -6.77
N TYR A 175 -9.43 3.97 -7.35
CA TYR A 175 -9.41 4.26 -8.79
C TYR A 175 -9.45 2.98 -9.62
N GLY A 176 -8.60 2.00 -9.32
CA GLY A 176 -8.57 0.73 -10.07
C GLY A 176 -9.85 -0.08 -9.92
N LYS A 177 -10.44 -0.10 -8.72
CA LYS A 177 -11.77 -0.66 -8.44
C LYS A 177 -12.86 -0.06 -9.33
N ARG A 178 -12.95 1.27 -9.40
CA ARG A 178 -13.95 1.97 -10.22
C ARG A 178 -13.70 1.80 -11.72
N ASN A 179 -12.45 2.00 -12.17
CA ASN A 179 -12.12 2.18 -13.58
C ASN A 179 -11.62 0.91 -14.29
N ARG A 180 -11.34 -0.16 -13.54
CA ARG A 180 -10.74 -1.42 -14.02
C ARG A 180 -9.38 -1.24 -14.69
N CYS A 181 -8.70 -0.15 -14.38
CA CYS A 181 -7.38 0.13 -14.91
C CYS A 181 -6.62 1.10 -14.02
N VAL A 182 -5.32 1.18 -14.26
CA VAL A 182 -4.46 2.27 -13.83
C VAL A 182 -3.53 2.69 -14.98
N LEU A 183 -2.89 3.84 -14.86
CA LEU A 183 -1.82 4.26 -15.76
C LEU A 183 -0.47 4.01 -15.11
N VAL A 184 0.49 3.52 -15.88
CA VAL A 184 1.85 3.23 -15.41
C VAL A 184 2.86 3.91 -16.33
N ALA A 185 3.67 4.80 -15.78
CA ALA A 185 4.74 5.48 -16.49
C ALA A 185 6.07 4.76 -16.28
N ARG A 186 6.83 4.56 -17.37
CA ARG A 186 8.26 4.25 -17.27
C ARG A 186 9.02 5.56 -17.36
N PHE A 187 10.19 5.66 -16.74
CA PHE A 187 11.03 6.85 -16.80
C PHE A 187 11.20 7.36 -18.24
N GLY A 188 10.75 8.60 -18.51
CA GLY A 188 10.82 9.26 -19.82
C GLY A 188 9.82 8.75 -20.88
N GLY A 189 8.91 7.85 -20.54
CA GLY A 189 7.94 7.26 -21.47
C GLY A 189 6.50 7.77 -21.27
N THR A 190 5.68 7.64 -22.32
CA THR A 190 4.24 7.86 -22.22
C THR A 190 3.60 6.82 -21.29
N PRO A 191 2.75 7.23 -20.33
CA PRO A 191 2.04 6.30 -19.46
C PRO A 191 1.24 5.27 -20.27
N ARG A 192 1.28 4.02 -19.83
CA ARG A 192 0.52 2.92 -20.43
C ARG A 192 -0.67 2.58 -19.54
N ARG A 193 -1.83 2.36 -20.15
CA ARG A 193 -3.00 1.81 -19.45
C ARG A 193 -2.78 0.32 -19.16
N VAL A 194 -3.00 -0.07 -17.92
CA VAL A 194 -2.94 -1.45 -17.44
C VAL A 194 -4.29 -1.81 -16.86
N GLU A 195 -4.90 -2.87 -17.35
CA GLU A 195 -6.17 -3.37 -16.81
C GLU A 195 -5.96 -4.07 -15.46
N VAL A 196 -6.87 -3.85 -14.52
CA VAL A 196 -6.82 -4.42 -13.17
C VAL A 196 -8.20 -4.97 -12.77
N ASP A 197 -8.21 -5.93 -11.85
CA ASP A 197 -9.43 -6.56 -11.33
C ASP A 197 -9.41 -6.60 -9.80
N TRP A 198 -9.34 -5.40 -9.22
CA TRP A 198 -9.20 -5.14 -7.78
C TRP A 198 -10.53 -5.10 -7.04
#